data_AF-A0A2N3D694-F1
#
_entry.id   AF-A0A2N3D694-F1
#
_cell.length_a   1.000
_cell.length_b   1.000
_cell.length_c   1.000
_cell.angle_alpha   90.00
_cell.angle_beta   90.00
_cell.angle_gamma   90.00
#
_symmetry.space_group_name_H-M   'P 1'
#
loop_
_entity.id
_entity.type
_entity.pdbx_description
1 polymer ?
#
loop_
_entity_poly.entity_id
_entity_poly.type
_entity_poly.pdbx_seq_one_letter_code
_entity_poly.pdbx_strand_id
1 'polypeptide(L)'
;MAAVSDTATPSTAIDLSRLPAPSFVATLSFEEIRADLVAQLQVLLPEFDATVESDPAVKLLETVAYRELLIRQAFNERALQCMLAYATGAHLDQLGALVNVARLELEPATDTTPAILESDADLRRRIQLAPESFSVAGPATAYRFHALSADATIADANATSPAP
;
A
#
# COMPACT_ATOMS: atom_id res chain seq x y z
N MET A 1 41.34 20.39 10.83
CA MET A 1 40.29 19.35 10.95
C MET A 1 38.94 20.08 10.92
N ALA A 2 38.47 20.44 9.72
CA ALA A 2 37.20 21.13 9.57
C ALA A 2 36.09 20.08 9.56
N ALA A 3 35.11 20.26 10.45
CA ALA A 3 33.93 19.42 10.53
C ALA A 3 33.16 19.47 9.20
N VAL A 4 33.06 18.33 8.54
CA VAL A 4 32.07 18.11 7.47
C VAL A 4 30.71 18.15 8.15
N SER A 5 30.07 19.31 8.11
CA SER A 5 28.65 19.46 8.40
C SER A 5 27.89 18.77 7.29
N ASP A 6 27.42 17.56 7.58
CA ASP A 6 26.50 16.78 6.76
C ASP A 6 25.19 17.55 6.62
N THR A 7 25.11 18.41 5.62
CA THR A 7 23.86 19.03 5.19
C THR A 7 23.23 18.11 4.17
N ALA A 8 22.70 16.98 4.67
CA ALA A 8 21.80 16.15 3.91
C ALA A 8 20.61 17.03 3.50
N THR A 9 20.62 17.49 2.24
CA THR A 9 19.47 18.12 1.62
C THR A 9 18.28 17.20 1.86
N PRO A 10 17.20 17.66 2.53
CA PRO A 10 16.09 16.79 2.84
C PRO A 10 15.57 16.23 1.53
N SER A 11 15.50 14.90 1.44
CA SER A 11 14.77 14.27 0.35
C SER A 11 13.37 14.87 0.34
N THR A 12 12.98 15.54 -0.75
CA THR A 12 11.63 16.07 -0.96
C THR A 12 10.55 14.97 -0.96
N ALA A 13 10.97 13.71 -0.85
CA ALA A 13 10.13 12.54 -0.71
C ALA A 13 9.31 12.60 0.60
N ILE A 14 7.99 12.55 0.45
CA ILE A 14 7.03 12.42 1.55
C ILE A 14 7.28 11.09 2.27
N ASP A 15 7.34 11.12 3.60
CA ASP A 15 7.38 9.91 4.41
C ASP A 15 6.04 9.16 4.33
N LEU A 16 6.00 8.12 3.49
CA LEU A 16 4.80 7.33 3.24
C LEU A 16 4.33 6.55 4.48
N SER A 17 5.21 6.28 5.45
CA SER A 17 4.85 5.55 6.67
C SER A 17 3.92 6.35 7.59
N ARG A 18 3.89 7.68 7.42
CA ARG A 18 3.08 8.61 8.21
C ARG A 18 1.72 8.91 7.61
N LEU A 19 1.43 8.39 6.42
CA LEU A 19 0.12 8.57 5.79
C LEU A 19 -0.92 7.69 6.51
N PRO A 20 -2.08 8.24 6.91
CA PRO A 20 -3.16 7.45 7.47
C PRO A 20 -3.82 6.61 6.38
N ALA A 21 -4.15 5.36 6.71
CA ALA A 21 -4.81 4.45 5.78
C ALA A 21 -6.18 5.04 5.39
N PRO A 22 -6.46 5.26 4.09
CA PRO A 22 -7.77 5.71 3.67
C PRO A 22 -8.80 4.60 3.84
N SER A 23 -10.05 5.01 4.12
CA SER A 23 -11.22 4.15 4.05
C SER A 23 -11.91 4.38 2.71
N PHE A 24 -12.08 3.34 1.91
CA PHE A 24 -12.73 3.43 0.60
C PHE A 24 -14.24 3.21 0.72
N VAL A 25 -14.64 2.29 1.59
CA VAL A 25 -16.03 2.04 1.95
C VAL A 25 -16.16 2.26 3.46
N ALA A 26 -17.25 2.93 3.85
CA ALA A 26 -17.55 3.20 5.26
C ALA A 26 -17.48 1.91 6.09
N THR A 27 -16.66 1.96 7.15
CA THR A 27 -16.52 0.89 8.13
C THR A 27 -17.70 0.97 9.09
N LEU A 28 -18.76 0.22 8.78
CA LEU A 28 -19.95 0.10 9.61
C LEU A 28 -19.82 -1.07 10.57
N SER A 29 -20.46 -0.96 11.73
CA SER A 29 -20.66 -2.06 12.65
C SER A 29 -21.73 -3.02 12.14
N PHE A 30 -21.72 -4.24 12.69
CA PHE A 30 -22.74 -5.25 12.38
C PHE A 30 -24.17 -4.73 12.61
N GLU A 31 -24.41 -4.03 13.73
CA GLU A 31 -25.74 -3.52 14.07
C GLU A 31 -26.21 -2.41 13.13
N GLU A 32 -25.31 -1.54 12.66
CA GLU A 32 -25.64 -0.51 11.66
C GLU A 32 -26.05 -1.14 10.34
N ILE A 33 -25.31 -2.15 9.88
CA ILE A 33 -25.63 -2.89 8.65
C ILE A 33 -26.98 -3.63 8.82
N ARG A 34 -27.18 -4.33 9.94
CA ARG A 34 -28.41 -5.05 10.21
C ARG A 34 -29.61 -4.11 10.25
N ALA A 35 -29.49 -2.95 10.89
CA ALA A 35 -30.54 -1.95 10.95
C ALA A 35 -30.92 -1.43 9.55
N ASP A 36 -29.93 -1.16 8.70
CA ASP A 36 -30.17 -0.74 7.31
C ASP A 36 -30.87 -1.84 6.51
N LEU A 37 -30.42 -3.09 6.62
CA LEU A 37 -31.06 -4.23 5.94
C LEU A 37 -32.51 -4.47 6.41
N VAL A 38 -32.78 -4.32 7.70
CA VAL A 38 -34.16 -4.39 8.24
C VAL A 38 -35.02 -3.29 7.66
N ALA A 39 -34.53 -2.05 7.63
CA ALA A 39 -35.25 -0.92 7.06
C ALA A 39 -35.56 -1.15 5.56
N GLN A 40 -34.59 -1.67 4.80
CA GLN A 40 -34.78 -2.02 3.39
C GLN A 40 -35.82 -3.15 3.21
N LEU A 41 -35.80 -4.18 4.06
CA LEU A 41 -36.79 -5.25 3.98
C LEU A 41 -38.20 -4.76 4.33
N GLN A 42 -38.35 -3.87 5.30
CA GLN A 42 -39.64 -3.30 5.69
C GLN A 42 -40.28 -2.43 4.59
N VAL A 43 -39.49 -1.86 3.68
CA VAL A 43 -40.01 -1.20 2.48
C VAL A 43 -40.66 -2.20 1.52
N LEU A 44 -40.07 -3.39 1.38
CA LEU A 44 -40.55 -4.44 0.48
C LEU A 44 -41.66 -5.30 1.10
N LEU A 45 -41.59 -5.50 2.42
CA LEU A 45 -42.53 -6.29 3.22
C LEU A 45 -42.91 -5.48 4.48
N PRO A 46 -43.89 -4.57 4.40
CA PRO A 46 -44.29 -3.72 5.52
C PRO A 46 -44.78 -4.48 6.76
N GLU A 47 -45.25 -5.71 6.57
CA GLU A 47 -45.71 -6.64 7.63
C GLU A 47 -44.54 -7.22 8.44
N PHE A 48 -43.29 -7.06 7.98
CA PHE A 48 -42.11 -7.69 8.59
C PHE A 48 -41.77 -7.08 9.95
N ASP A 49 -41.70 -7.95 10.97
CA ASP A 49 -41.29 -7.60 12.32
C ASP A 49 -39.94 -8.24 12.68
N ALA A 50 -38.88 -7.42 12.69
CA ALA A 50 -37.54 -7.84 13.04
C ALA A 50 -37.32 -8.17 14.53
N THR A 51 -38.32 -7.94 15.40
CA THR A 51 -38.27 -8.31 16.83
C THR A 51 -38.61 -9.78 17.07
N VAL A 52 -39.23 -10.44 16.08
CA VAL A 52 -39.58 -11.85 16.15
C VAL A 52 -38.36 -12.71 15.79
N GLU A 53 -37.53 -13.04 16.78
CA GLU A 53 -36.28 -13.80 16.57
C GLU A 53 -36.48 -15.20 15.95
N SER A 54 -37.68 -15.76 16.06
CA SER A 54 -38.04 -17.05 15.46
C SER A 54 -38.29 -16.97 13.95
N ASP A 55 -38.45 -15.77 13.39
CA ASP A 55 -38.63 -15.60 11.95
C ASP A 55 -37.31 -15.97 11.24
N PRO A 56 -37.32 -16.95 10.31
CA PRO A 56 -36.12 -17.32 9.56
C PRO A 56 -35.51 -16.15 8.77
N ALA A 57 -36.30 -15.14 8.39
CA ALA A 57 -35.79 -13.95 7.73
C ALA A 57 -34.82 -13.16 8.61
N VAL A 58 -35.04 -13.10 9.94
CA VAL A 58 -34.12 -12.44 10.88
C VAL A 58 -32.75 -13.11 10.85
N LYS A 59 -32.70 -14.45 10.83
CA LYS A 59 -31.43 -15.20 10.71
C LYS A 59 -30.76 -15.00 9.36
N LEU A 60 -31.51 -14.94 8.27
CA LEU A 60 -30.94 -14.60 6.97
C LEU A 60 -30.34 -13.19 6.97
N LEU A 61 -31.02 -12.19 7.52
CA LEU A 61 -30.50 -10.83 7.65
C LEU A 61 -29.21 -10.78 8.49
N GLU A 62 -29.14 -11.52 9.60
CA GLU A 62 -27.90 -11.65 10.39
C GLU A 62 -26.75 -12.22 9.55
N THR A 63 -26.99 -13.29 8.77
CA THR A 63 -25.96 -13.87 7.90
C THR A 63 -25.50 -12.91 6.80
N VAL A 64 -26.42 -12.13 6.23
CA VAL A 64 -26.14 -11.13 5.20
C VAL A 64 -25.34 -9.97 5.81
N ALA A 65 -25.76 -9.44 6.96
CA ALA A 65 -25.06 -8.37 7.67
C ALA A 65 -23.62 -8.78 8.00
N TYR A 66 -23.43 -10.02 8.48
CA TYR A 66 -22.10 -10.55 8.76
C TYR A 66 -21.23 -10.68 7.49
N ARG A 67 -21.80 -11.19 6.39
CA ARG A 67 -21.08 -11.27 5.11
C ARG A 67 -20.71 -9.89 4.57
N GLU A 68 -21.62 -8.93 4.67
CA GLU A 68 -21.37 -7.56 4.22
C GLU A 68 -20.25 -6.90 5.04
N LEU A 69 -20.25 -7.06 6.37
CA LEU A 69 -19.16 -6.59 7.23
C LEU A 69 -17.80 -7.10 6.75
N LEU A 70 -17.68 -8.40 6.52
CA LEU A 70 -16.44 -9.02 6.04
C LEU A 70 -16.06 -8.53 4.64
N ILE A 71 -17.03 -8.34 3.74
CA ILE A 71 -16.77 -7.84 2.39
C ILE A 71 -16.26 -6.39 2.44
N ARG A 72 -16.86 -5.53 3.28
CA ARG A 72 -16.40 -4.14 3.47
C ARG A 72 -14.98 -4.10 4.00
N GLN A 73 -14.67 -4.92 5.01
CA GLN A 73 -13.31 -5.04 5.56
C GLN A 73 -12.32 -5.51 4.48
N ALA A 74 -12.62 -6.63 3.82
CA ALA A 74 -11.75 -7.21 2.81
C ALA A 74 -11.55 -6.27 1.60
N PHE A 75 -12.57 -5.47 1.25
CA PHE A 75 -12.46 -4.46 0.21
C PHE A 75 -11.48 -3.37 0.61
N ASN A 76 -11.62 -2.79 1.81
CA ASN A 76 -10.71 -1.75 2.29
C ASN A 76 -9.26 -2.27 2.36
N GLU A 77 -9.04 -3.47 2.91
CA GLU A 77 -7.70 -4.09 2.97
C GLU A 77 -7.07 -4.30 1.59
N ARG A 78 -7.85 -4.80 0.62
CA ARG A 78 -7.37 -5.00 -0.76
C ARG A 78 -7.14 -3.70 -1.49
N ALA A 79 -7.97 -2.69 -1.27
CA ALA A 79 -7.83 -1.39 -1.89
C ALA A 79 -6.56 -0.66 -1.42
N LEU A 80 -6.13 -0.87 -0.16
CA LEU A 80 -4.83 -0.38 0.32
C LEU A 80 -3.65 -0.96 -0.47
N GLN A 81 -3.75 -2.21 -0.96
CA GLN A 81 -2.68 -2.83 -1.76
C GLN A 81 -2.47 -2.15 -3.13
N CYS A 82 -3.40 -1.30 -3.57
CA CYS A 82 -3.25 -0.47 -4.77
C CYS A 82 -2.47 0.83 -4.51
N MET A 83 -2.07 1.10 -3.27
CA MET A 83 -1.39 2.34 -2.88
C MET A 83 0.05 2.04 -2.46
N LEU A 84 0.99 2.82 -2.99
CA LEU A 84 2.43 2.62 -2.77
C LEU A 84 2.81 2.56 -1.28
N ALA A 85 2.14 3.34 -0.42
CA ALA A 85 2.39 3.38 1.02
C ALA A 85 2.09 2.06 1.75
N TYR A 86 1.14 1.25 1.26
CA TYR A 86 0.65 0.05 1.95
C TYR A 86 0.86 -1.25 1.17
N ALA A 87 1.06 -1.17 -0.15
CA ALA A 87 1.26 -2.32 -1.01
C ALA A 87 2.48 -3.15 -0.57
N THR A 88 2.35 -4.48 -0.57
CA THR A 88 3.42 -5.43 -0.25
C THR A 88 3.54 -6.53 -1.31
N GLY A 89 4.70 -7.18 -1.34
CA GLY A 89 4.99 -8.30 -2.25
C GLY A 89 4.61 -8.01 -3.70
N ALA A 90 3.86 -8.92 -4.32
CA ALA A 90 3.46 -8.83 -5.73
C ALA A 90 2.63 -7.57 -6.07
N HIS A 91 1.88 -7.02 -5.11
CA HIS A 91 1.14 -5.77 -5.34
C HIS A 91 2.10 -4.58 -5.48
N LEU A 92 3.14 -4.54 -4.65
CA LEU A 92 4.19 -3.52 -4.76
C LEU A 92 4.98 -3.67 -6.07
N ASP A 93 5.24 -4.90 -6.50
CA ASP A 93 5.92 -5.17 -7.78
C ASP A 93 5.12 -4.62 -8.97
N GLN A 94 3.79 -4.78 -8.95
CA GLN A 94 2.91 -4.21 -9.99
C GLN A 94 2.93 -2.68 -10.00
N LEU A 95 2.99 -2.04 -8.83
CA LEU A 95 3.13 -0.59 -8.74
C LEU A 95 4.51 -0.13 -9.25
N GLY A 96 5.57 -0.88 -8.98
CA GLY A 96 6.90 -0.60 -9.51
C GLY A 96 6.97 -0.69 -11.04
N ALA A 97 6.25 -1.65 -11.63
CA ALA A 97 6.17 -1.79 -13.09
C ALA A 97 5.62 -0.54 -13.79
N LEU A 98 4.73 0.23 -13.14
CA LEU A 98 4.20 1.49 -13.69
C LEU A 98 5.27 2.56 -13.93
N VAL A 99 6.37 2.50 -13.18
CA VAL A 99 7.51 3.42 -13.29
C VAL A 99 8.80 2.73 -13.73
N ASN A 100 8.66 1.54 -14.36
CA ASN A 100 9.77 0.74 -14.87
C ASN A 100 10.82 0.37 -13.79
N VAL A 101 10.36 0.12 -12.56
CA VAL A 101 11.20 -0.39 -11.47
C VAL A 101 10.81 -1.83 -11.18
N ALA A 102 11.79 -2.72 -11.26
CA ALA A 102 11.66 -4.12 -10.87
C ALA A 102 12.42 -4.39 -9.55
N ARG A 103 11.91 -5.37 -8.80
CA ARG A 103 12.57 -5.89 -7.60
C ARG A 103 13.92 -6.48 -7.98
N LEU A 104 14.94 -6.12 -7.22
CA LEU A 104 16.28 -6.67 -7.44
C LEU A 104 16.46 -7.99 -6.69
N GLU A 105 17.28 -8.86 -7.25
CA GLU A 105 17.73 -10.11 -6.64
C GLU A 105 19.05 -9.84 -5.92
N LEU A 106 19.11 -10.15 -4.62
CA LEU A 106 20.36 -10.08 -3.84
C LEU A 106 21.19 -11.34 -4.06
N GLU A 107 20.54 -12.51 -4.02
CA GLU A 107 21.19 -13.80 -4.24
C GLU A 107 20.33 -14.66 -5.16
N PRO A 108 20.92 -15.28 -6.20
CA PRO A 108 20.18 -16.14 -7.09
C PRO A 108 19.69 -17.41 -6.41
N ALA A 109 18.57 -17.91 -6.91
CA ALA A 109 18.09 -19.22 -6.52
C ALA A 109 19.13 -20.30 -6.85
N THR A 110 19.26 -21.28 -5.95
CA THR A 110 20.02 -22.51 -6.20
C THR A 110 19.05 -23.68 -6.33
N ASP A 111 19.56 -24.88 -6.62
CA ASP A 111 18.72 -26.10 -6.69
C ASP A 111 17.98 -26.40 -5.37
N THR A 112 18.46 -25.87 -4.25
CA THR A 112 17.95 -26.17 -2.91
C THR A 112 17.45 -24.95 -2.14
N THR A 113 17.67 -23.74 -2.63
CA THR A 113 17.29 -22.49 -1.95
C THR A 113 16.62 -21.50 -2.91
N PRO A 114 15.49 -20.87 -2.52
CA PRO A 114 14.91 -19.80 -3.32
C PRO A 114 15.83 -18.58 -3.37
N ALA A 115 15.63 -17.73 -4.38
CA ALA A 115 16.35 -16.46 -4.50
C ALA A 115 16.05 -15.55 -3.29
N ILE A 116 17.06 -14.79 -2.87
CA ILE A 116 16.89 -13.72 -1.88
C ILE A 116 16.61 -12.44 -2.65
N LEU A 117 15.44 -11.86 -2.41
CA LEU A 117 14.98 -10.66 -3.10
C LEU A 117 15.08 -9.43 -2.19
N GLU A 118 15.15 -8.27 -2.83
CA GLU A 118 15.10 -6.96 -2.20
C GLU A 118 13.84 -6.82 -1.33
N SER A 119 13.98 -6.10 -0.21
CA SER A 119 12.87 -5.87 0.72
C SER A 119 11.80 -4.96 0.13
N ASP A 120 10.56 -5.06 0.62
CA ASP A 120 9.48 -4.13 0.21
C ASP A 120 9.79 -2.68 0.59
N ALA A 121 10.56 -2.45 1.65
CA ALA A 121 10.95 -1.10 2.06
C ALA A 121 11.89 -0.45 1.04
N ASP A 122 12.90 -1.20 0.59
CA ASP A 122 13.91 -0.71 -0.37
C ASP A 122 13.30 -0.55 -1.77
N LEU A 123 12.48 -1.52 -2.19
CA LEU A 123 11.76 -1.43 -3.46
C LEU A 123 10.84 -0.20 -3.47
N ARG A 124 10.06 0.02 -2.39
CA ARG A 124 9.18 1.19 -2.28
C ARG A 124 9.95 2.51 -2.36
N ARG A 125 11.11 2.58 -1.70
CA ARG A 125 12.01 3.75 -1.77
C ARG A 125 12.48 4.00 -3.20
N ARG A 126 12.88 2.96 -3.94
CA ARG A 126 13.28 3.09 -5.35
C ARG A 126 12.12 3.50 -6.25
N ILE A 127 10.92 2.95 -6.04
CA ILE A 127 9.71 3.37 -6.77
C ILE A 127 9.42 4.86 -6.53
N GLN A 128 9.55 5.34 -5.29
CA GLN A 128 9.35 6.76 -4.96
C GLN A 128 10.39 7.68 -5.60
N LEU A 129 11.63 7.20 -5.76
CA LEU A 129 12.71 7.94 -6.42
C LEU A 129 12.67 7.86 -7.95
N ALA A 130 11.95 6.90 -8.54
CA ALA A 130 11.94 6.66 -9.98
C ALA A 130 11.57 7.89 -10.83
N PRO A 131 10.59 8.74 -10.46
CA PRO A 131 10.27 9.93 -11.25
C PRO A 131 11.44 10.92 -11.40
N GLU A 132 12.35 10.96 -10.42
CA GLU A 132 13.52 11.84 -10.46
C GLU A 132 14.50 11.44 -11.58
N SER A 133 14.50 10.16 -11.96
CA SER A 133 15.34 9.62 -13.04
C SER A 133 14.96 10.11 -14.43
N PHE A 134 13.75 10.63 -14.61
CA PHE A 134 13.30 11.16 -15.91
C PHE A 134 13.97 12.48 -16.26
N SER A 135 14.59 13.15 -15.27
CA SER A 135 15.34 14.38 -15.50
C SER A 135 16.72 14.09 -16.06
N VAL A 136 16.96 14.55 -17.30
CA VAL A 136 18.26 14.45 -17.98
C VAL A 136 19.23 15.57 -17.52
N ALA A 137 18.75 16.53 -16.72
CA ALA A 137 19.54 17.65 -16.21
C ALA A 137 20.51 17.28 -15.06
N GLY A 138 20.59 16.00 -14.70
CA GLY A 138 21.49 15.50 -13.66
C GLY A 138 21.20 16.03 -12.24
N PRO A 139 19.95 16.03 -11.74
CA PRO A 139 19.71 16.38 -10.35
C PRO A 139 20.33 15.32 -9.43
N ALA A 140 20.75 15.72 -8.23
CA ALA A 140 21.34 14.81 -7.24
C ALA A 140 20.47 13.58 -6.94
N THR A 141 19.15 13.74 -6.97
CA THR A 141 18.16 12.66 -6.77
C THR A 141 18.14 11.63 -7.92
N ALA A 142 18.37 12.04 -9.17
CA ALA A 142 18.52 11.12 -10.29
C ALA A 142 19.77 10.25 -10.14
N TYR A 143 20.91 10.84 -9.77
CA TYR A 143 22.13 10.07 -9.50
C TYR A 143 21.92 9.06 -8.36
N ARG A 144 21.22 9.46 -7.30
CA ARG A 144 20.85 8.55 -6.20
C ARG A 144 20.00 7.39 -6.70
N PHE A 145 18.97 7.64 -7.51
CA PHE A 145 18.14 6.57 -8.07
C PHE A 145 18.95 5.59 -8.93
N HIS A 146 19.80 6.10 -9.82
CA HIS A 146 20.61 5.25 -10.69
C HIS A 146 21.62 4.41 -9.90
N ALA A 147 22.25 5.00 -8.88
CA ALA A 147 23.15 4.27 -8.00
C ALA A 147 22.41 3.16 -7.23
N LEU A 148 21.27 3.47 -6.61
CA LEU A 148 20.46 2.48 -5.87
C LEU A 148 19.86 1.39 -6.77
N SER A 149 19.66 1.68 -8.05
CA SER A 149 19.10 0.70 -9.01
C SER A 149 20.16 -0.14 -9.70
N ALA A 150 21.45 0.13 -9.48
CA ALA A 150 22.53 -0.62 -10.10
C ALA A 150 22.72 -2.00 -9.47
N ASP A 151 22.54 -2.11 -8.14
CA ASP A 151 22.75 -3.35 -7.39
C ASP A 151 21.95 -3.33 -6.08
N ALA A 152 21.36 -4.47 -5.70
CA ALA A 152 20.51 -4.62 -4.52
C ALA A 152 21.25 -4.45 -3.19
N THR A 153 22.58 -4.61 -3.19
CA THR A 153 23.44 -4.53 -1.98
C THR A 153 23.79 -3.11 -1.59
N ILE A 154 23.45 -2.12 -2.42
CA ILE A 154 23.77 -0.71 -2.16
C ILE A 154 22.78 -0.13 -1.14
N ALA A 155 23.29 0.14 0.08
CA ALA A 155 22.46 0.66 1.17
C ALA A 155 22.05 2.14 0.99
N ASP A 156 22.97 3.00 0.54
CA ASP A 156 22.65 4.39 0.22
C ASP A 156 23.62 4.98 -0.81
N ALA A 157 23.19 6.06 -1.46
CA ALA A 157 24.01 6.85 -2.36
C ALA A 157 23.73 8.34 -2.15
N ASN A 158 24.76 9.18 -2.20
CA ASN A 158 24.59 10.63 -2.13
C ASN A 158 25.43 11.31 -3.22
N ALA A 159 24.86 12.34 -3.86
CA ALA A 159 25.52 13.12 -4.90
C ALA A 159 25.68 14.57 -4.42
N THR A 160 26.90 15.09 -4.52
CA THR A 160 27.24 16.46 -4.12
C THR A 160 27.99 17.16 -5.25
N SER A 161 27.77 18.47 -5.40
CA SER A 161 28.55 19.33 -6.30
C SER A 161 29.14 20.49 -5.51
N PRO A 162 30.45 20.81 -5.68
CA PRO A 162 31.07 21.95 -4.99
C PRO A 162 30.59 23.32 -5.51
N ALA A 163 29.98 23.38 -6.70
CA ALA A 163 29.39 24.59 -7.29
C ALA A 163 28.14 24.21 -8.11
N PRO A 164 27.11 25.08 -8.19
CA PRO A 164 25.89 24.82 -8.95
C PRO A 164 26.13 24.75 -10.47
#